data_AF-A0A8I6A392-F1
#
_entry.id   AF-A0A8I6A392-F1
#
_cell.length_a   1.000
_cell.length_b   1.000
_cell.length_c   1.000
_cell.angle_alpha   90.00
_cell.angle_beta   90.00
_cell.angle_gamma   90.00
#
_symmetry.space_group_name_H-M   'P 1'
#
loop_
_entity.id
_entity.type
_entity.pdbx_description
1 polymer ?
#
loop_
_entity_poly.entity_id
_entity_poly.type
_entity_poly.pdbx_seq_one_letter_code
_entity_poly.pdbx_strand_id
1 'polypeptide(L)'
;MPLARDLLLPSLEEEKKKHKKKQRVIQSPNSYFMGVKCPGCYKITTVSSHAQTVVLCVGCSTVLCQLPGGKARFTEGGSFRRNQHKTSIQVPEFVFLTENLINFSYSTKAMHYSLIL
;
A
#
# COMPACT_ATOMS: atom_id res chain seq x y z
N MET A 1 25.93 24.26 -14.19
CA MET A 1 24.66 23.69 -14.67
C MET A 1 24.82 22.18 -14.74
N PRO A 2 23.93 21.34 -14.16
CA PRO A 2 23.99 19.93 -14.46
C PRO A 2 23.55 19.73 -15.91
N LEU A 3 24.28 18.91 -16.66
CA LEU A 3 23.92 18.48 -18.00
C LEU A 3 22.47 17.96 -18.03
N ALA A 4 21.78 18.17 -19.15
CA ALA A 4 20.37 17.91 -19.35
C ALA A 4 19.96 16.55 -18.74
N ARG A 5 19.06 16.60 -17.74
CA ARG A 5 18.54 15.41 -17.07
C ARG A 5 17.35 14.91 -17.87
N ASP A 6 17.37 13.65 -18.25
CA ASP A 6 16.31 13.07 -19.05
C ASP A 6 15.02 12.94 -18.20
N LEU A 7 14.03 13.79 -18.48
CA LEU A 7 12.81 13.90 -17.68
C LEU A 7 11.79 12.80 -18.02
N LEU A 8 11.87 12.24 -19.23
CA LEU A 8 10.92 11.26 -19.74
C LEU A 8 11.24 9.82 -19.28
N LEU A 9 12.52 9.52 -19.09
CA LEU A 9 13.01 8.18 -18.76
C LEU A 9 13.95 8.20 -17.55
N PRO A 10 13.47 8.64 -16.36
CA PRO A 10 14.28 8.55 -15.16
C PRO A 10 14.58 7.09 -14.82
N SER A 11 15.75 6.86 -14.23
CA SER A 11 16.11 5.52 -13.77
C SER A 11 15.19 5.07 -12.63
N LEU A 12 14.94 3.75 -12.55
CA LEU A 12 14.07 3.17 -11.52
C LEU A 12 14.57 3.42 -10.09
N GLU A 13 15.88 3.56 -9.93
CA GLU A 13 16.58 4.01 -8.71
C GLU A 13 16.15 5.43 -8.30
N GLU A 14 16.15 6.36 -9.25
CA GLU A 14 15.79 7.76 -9.02
C GLU A 14 14.30 7.92 -8.71
N GLU A 15 13.41 7.22 -9.43
CA GLU A 15 11.97 7.28 -9.16
C GLU A 15 11.58 6.76 -7.76
N LYS A 16 12.33 5.78 -7.22
CA LYS A 16 12.08 5.24 -5.88
C LYS A 16 12.43 6.23 -4.77
N LYS A 17 13.50 7.01 -4.96
CA LYS A 17 13.94 8.05 -4.01
C LYS A 17 12.99 9.26 -4.00
N LYS A 18 12.35 9.51 -5.14
CA LYS A 18 11.42 10.62 -5.35
C LYS A 18 10.09 10.41 -4.61
N HIS A 19 9.50 11.51 -4.15
CA HIS A 19 8.22 11.48 -3.43
C HIS A 19 7.05 11.08 -4.35
N LYS A 20 6.16 10.21 -3.85
CA LYS A 20 5.07 9.56 -4.60
C LYS A 20 4.15 10.48 -5.43
N LYS A 21 3.96 11.74 -5.03
CA LYS A 21 3.09 12.72 -5.72
C LYS A 21 3.82 13.73 -6.61
N LYS A 22 5.05 14.10 -6.28
CA LYS A 22 5.68 15.32 -6.82
C LYS A 22 6.77 15.07 -7.84
N GLN A 23 7.37 13.88 -7.80
CA GLN A 23 8.63 13.65 -8.50
C GLN A 23 8.66 12.30 -9.24
N ARG A 24 7.59 11.50 -9.20
CA ARG A 24 7.46 10.34 -10.10
C ARG A 24 6.76 10.77 -11.39
N VAL A 25 7.17 10.20 -12.53
CA VAL A 25 6.49 10.47 -13.82
C VAL A 25 5.03 10.04 -13.73
N ILE A 26 4.79 8.87 -13.14
CA ILE A 26 3.46 8.35 -12.85
C ILE A 26 3.32 8.13 -11.34
N GLN A 27 2.27 8.70 -10.76
CA GLN A 27 2.03 8.58 -9.33
C GLN A 27 1.63 7.14 -8.95
N SER A 28 2.46 6.50 -8.13
CA SER A 28 2.19 5.18 -7.58
C SER A 28 2.25 5.18 -6.04
N PRO A 29 1.36 4.45 -5.35
CA PRO A 29 1.40 4.35 -3.90
C PRO A 29 2.63 3.55 -3.44
N ASN A 30 3.19 3.94 -2.28
CA ASN A 30 4.28 3.20 -1.62
C ASN A 30 3.76 2.05 -0.72
N SER A 31 2.45 1.99 -0.49
CA SER A 31 1.80 0.95 0.28
C SER A 31 1.52 -0.27 -0.59
N TYR A 32 1.72 -1.45 -0.01
CA TYR A 32 1.41 -2.74 -0.60
C TYR A 32 0.54 -3.58 0.34
N PHE A 33 -0.11 -4.61 -0.21
CA PHE A 33 -0.80 -5.64 0.55
C PHE A 33 0.14 -6.81 0.79
N MET A 34 -0.03 -7.47 1.93
CA MET A 34 0.72 -8.67 2.27
C MET A 34 -0.16 -9.74 2.87
N GLY A 35 0.10 -10.99 2.50
CA GLY A 35 -0.50 -12.15 3.14
C GLY A 35 0.26 -12.46 4.43
N VAL A 36 -0.42 -12.35 5.56
CA VAL A 36 0.10 -12.63 6.90
C VAL A 36 -0.44 -13.98 7.33
N LYS A 37 0.44 -14.91 7.69
CA LYS A 37 0.06 -16.18 8.29
C LYS A 37 -0.04 -16.01 9.79
N CYS A 38 -1.19 -16.38 10.35
CA CYS A 38 -1.37 -16.44 11.79
C CYS A 38 -0.59 -17.64 12.38
N PRO A 39 0.18 -17.47 13.47
CA PRO A 39 0.93 -18.58 14.09
C PRO A 39 0.03 -19.67 14.68
N GLY A 40 -1.18 -19.34 15.16
CA GLY A 40 -2.12 -20.33 15.70
C GLY A 40 -2.97 -21.07 14.66
N CYS A 41 -3.61 -20.34 13.73
CA CYS A 41 -4.60 -20.93 12.81
C CYS A 41 -4.04 -21.28 11.42
N TYR A 42 -2.81 -20.90 11.09
CA TYR A 42 -2.19 -21.01 9.75
C TYR A 42 -2.97 -20.38 8.57
N LYS A 43 -4.15 -19.81 8.82
CA LYS A 43 -4.93 -19.03 7.85
C LYS A 43 -4.13 -17.79 7.42
N ILE A 44 -4.15 -17.54 6.11
CA ILE A 44 -3.53 -16.36 5.50
C ILE A 44 -4.59 -15.26 5.46
N THR A 45 -4.32 -14.15 6.12
CA THR A 45 -5.13 -12.93 6.04
C THR A 45 -4.37 -11.88 5.24
N THR A 46 -5.05 -11.19 4.33
CA THR A 46 -4.44 -10.07 3.61
C THR A 46 -4.54 -8.79 4.41
N VAL A 47 -3.40 -8.15 4.62
CA VAL A 47 -3.27 -6.95 5.45
C VAL A 47 -2.57 -5.86 4.66
N SER A 48 -3.02 -4.62 4.83
CA SER A 48 -2.33 -3.45 4.29
C SER A 48 -1.04 -3.20 5.07
N SER A 49 0.04 -2.92 4.34
CA SER A 49 1.32 -2.47 4.95
C SER A 49 1.20 -1.22 5.82
N HIS A 50 0.17 -0.38 5.60
CA HIS A 50 -0.09 0.84 6.36
C HIS A 50 -1.49 0.75 7.00
N ALA A 51 -1.78 -0.38 7.65
CA ALA A 51 -3.05 -0.57 8.34
C ALA A 51 -3.29 0.55 9.38
N GLN A 52 -4.48 1.17 9.32
CA GLN A 52 -4.93 2.20 10.25
C GLN A 52 -5.82 1.64 11.36
N THR A 53 -6.24 0.37 11.24
CA THR A 53 -6.94 -0.40 12.28
C THR A 53 -6.14 -1.61 12.73
N VAL A 54 -6.30 -2.00 14.00
CA VAL A 54 -5.72 -3.25 14.52
C VAL A 54 -6.39 -4.40 13.78
N VAL A 55 -5.60 -5.28 13.19
CA VAL A 55 -6.13 -6.41 12.39
C VAL A 55 -6.11 -7.67 13.24
N LEU A 56 -7.29 -8.29 13.39
CA LEU A 56 -7.49 -9.54 14.09
C LEU A 56 -7.63 -10.70 13.11
N CYS A 57 -7.18 -11.89 13.49
CA CYS A 57 -7.46 -13.10 12.74
C CYS A 57 -8.92 -13.54 12.95
N VAL A 58 -9.65 -13.84 11.87
CA VAL A 58 -11.06 -14.30 11.91
C VAL A 58 -11.22 -15.65 12.63
N GLY A 59 -10.18 -16.50 12.65
CA GLY A 59 -10.25 -17.83 13.27
C GLY A 59 -9.86 -17.87 14.75
N CYS A 60 -8.83 -17.12 15.14
CA CYS A 60 -8.24 -17.21 16.48
C CYS A 60 -8.39 -15.94 17.30
N SER A 61 -8.98 -14.86 16.75
CA SER A 61 -9.09 -13.53 17.38
C SER A 61 -7.77 -12.92 17.87
N THR A 62 -6.64 -13.49 17.46
CA THR A 62 -5.31 -13.00 17.78
C THR A 62 -5.00 -11.73 17.00
N VAL A 63 -4.33 -10.79 17.67
CA VAL A 63 -3.82 -9.57 17.05
C VAL A 63 -2.70 -9.94 16.09
N LEU A 64 -2.84 -9.59 14.81
CA LEU A 64 -1.82 -9.81 13.78
C LEU A 64 -0.91 -8.61 13.60
N CYS A 65 -1.51 -7.41 13.63
CA CYS A 65 -0.83 -6.14 13.39
C CYS A 65 -1.28 -5.09 14.39
N GLN A 66 -0.33 -4.37 14.98
CA GLN A 66 -0.57 -3.16 15.75
C GLN A 66 -0.45 -1.92 14.88
N LEU A 67 -0.99 -0.81 15.38
CA LEU A 67 -1.03 0.49 14.72
C LEU A 67 0.20 1.35 15.03
N PRO A 68 1.02 1.62 14.02
CA PRO A 68 1.91 2.77 14.00
C PRO A 68 1.42 3.81 12.98
N GLY A 69 1.92 5.04 13.09
CA GLY A 69 1.74 6.09 12.07
C GLY A 69 2.44 5.82 10.72
N GLY A 70 2.84 4.58 10.43
CA GLY A 70 3.68 4.20 9.29
C GLY A 70 3.44 2.76 8.85
N LYS A 71 4.52 1.99 8.66
CA LYS A 71 4.42 0.55 8.32
C LYS A 71 3.95 -0.23 9.54
N ALA A 72 2.89 -1.04 9.36
CA ALA A 72 2.31 -1.88 10.40
C ALA A 72 3.35 -2.74 11.13
N ARG A 73 3.24 -2.82 12.47
CA ARG A 73 4.07 -3.69 13.31
C ARG A 73 3.35 -5.01 13.49
N PHE A 74 4.01 -6.11 13.14
CA PHE A 74 3.44 -7.46 13.29
C PHE A 74 3.72 -7.99 14.69
N THR A 75 2.80 -8.82 15.19
CA THR A 75 3.02 -9.61 16.41
C THR A 75 4.16 -10.61 16.17
N GLU A 76 4.98 -10.83 17.20
CA GLU A 76 6.12 -11.75 17.15
C GLU A 76 5.68 -13.16 16.68
N GLY A 77 6.46 -13.77 15.79
CA GLY A 77 6.17 -15.09 15.21
C GLY A 77 5.24 -15.10 13.97
N GLY A 78 4.71 -13.95 13.54
CA GLY A 78 3.95 -13.84 12.30
C GLY A 78 4.85 -13.87 11.05
N SER A 79 4.58 -14.75 10.09
CA SER A 79 5.25 -14.73 8.78
C SER A 79 4.42 -13.97 7.76
N PHE A 80 5.07 -13.14 6.93
CA PHE A 80 4.40 -12.37 5.88
C PHE A 80 5.06 -12.57 4.51
N ARG A 81 4.24 -12.58 3.46
CA ARG A 81 4.68 -12.50 2.06
C ARG A 81 4.10 -11.23 1.43
N ARG A 82 4.94 -10.46 0.74
CA ARG A 82 4.45 -9.34 -0.08
C ARG A 82 3.75 -9.89 -1.32
N ASN A 83 2.51 -9.47 -1.54
CA ASN A 83 1.82 -9.78 -2.78
C ASN A 83 2.33 -8.82 -3.87
N GLN A 84 3.02 -9.36 -4.87
CA GLN A 84 3.59 -8.57 -5.97
C GLN A 84 2.55 -8.21 -7.03
N HIS A 85 1.49 -9.02 -7.16
CA HIS A 85 0.38 -8.77 -8.06
C HIS A 85 -0.73 -7.96 -7.35
N LYS A 86 -1.16 -6.86 -7.96
CA LYS A 86 -2.35 -6.09 -7.55
C LYS A 86 -3.65 -6.90 -7.69
N THR A 87 -3.62 -8.00 -8.44
CA THR A 87 -4.79 -8.77 -8.87
C THR A 87 -4.64 -10.23 -8.45
N SER A 88 -4.93 -10.52 -7.19
CA SER A 88 -5.44 -11.82 -6.70
C SER A 88 -5.46 -11.82 -5.18
N ILE A 89 -6.25 -10.92 -4.60
CA ILE A 89 -6.73 -11.16 -3.25
C ILE A 89 -8.12 -11.78 -3.42
N GLN A 90 -8.22 -13.09 -3.26
CA GLN A 90 -9.51 -13.71 -2.94
C GLN A 90 -9.85 -13.31 -1.50
N VAL A 91 -10.44 -12.14 -1.33
CA VAL A 91 -11.20 -11.77 -0.13
C VAL A 91 -12.64 -11.65 -0.57
N PRO A 92 -13.53 -12.57 -0.15
CA PRO A 92 -14.85 -12.67 -0.74
C PRO A 92 -15.82 -11.52 -0.42
N GLU A 93 -15.53 -10.57 0.49
CA GLU A 93 -16.50 -9.51 0.82
C GLU A 93 -15.97 -8.09 1.08
N PHE A 94 -14.67 -7.87 1.35
CA PHE A 94 -14.24 -6.59 1.95
C PHE A 94 -13.63 -5.53 1.01
N VAL A 95 -13.38 -5.83 -0.27
CA VAL A 95 -12.55 -4.93 -1.13
C VAL A 95 -13.34 -3.84 -1.87
N PHE A 96 -14.68 -3.94 -1.95
CA PHE A 96 -15.49 -2.99 -2.72
C PHE A 96 -15.49 -1.54 -2.19
N LEU A 97 -15.14 -1.32 -0.92
CA LEU A 97 -15.05 0.03 -0.34
C LEU A 97 -13.69 0.71 -0.59
N THR A 98 -12.63 -0.05 -0.85
CA THR A 98 -11.28 0.53 -0.94
C THR A 98 -10.94 1.08 -2.32
N GLU A 99 -11.50 0.50 -3.40
CA GLU A 99 -11.30 1.03 -4.76
C GLU A 99 -11.96 2.40 -4.93
N ASN A 100 -13.13 2.62 -4.32
CA ASN A 100 -13.82 3.90 -4.36
C ASN A 100 -13.07 5.01 -3.62
N LEU A 101 -12.49 4.76 -2.44
CA LEU A 101 -11.73 5.80 -1.72
C LEU A 101 -10.36 6.11 -2.34
N ILE A 102 -9.69 5.12 -2.93
CA ILE A 102 -8.41 5.32 -3.63
C ILE A 102 -8.63 6.10 -4.94
N ASN A 103 -9.67 5.78 -5.71
CA ASN A 103 -10.04 6.54 -6.91
C ASN A 103 -10.55 7.95 -6.56
N PHE A 104 -11.32 8.11 -5.48
CA PHE A 104 -11.80 9.42 -5.03
C PHE A 104 -10.64 10.36 -4.63
N SER A 105 -9.61 9.81 -3.99
CA SER A 105 -8.43 10.58 -3.57
C SER A 105 -7.40 10.80 -4.69
N TYR A 106 -7.49 10.10 -5.83
CA TYR A 106 -6.77 10.43 -7.06
C TYR A 106 -7.54 11.47 -7.91
N SER A 107 -8.87 11.35 -8.01
CA SER A 107 -9.74 12.28 -8.75
C SER A 107 -9.71 13.69 -8.15
N THR A 108 -9.86 13.83 -6.83
CA THR A 108 -9.80 15.15 -6.15
C THR A 108 -8.43 15.82 -6.24
N LYS A 109 -7.33 15.06 -6.34
CA LYS A 109 -5.98 15.64 -6.51
C LYS A 109 -5.67 16.02 -7.95
N ALA A 110 -6.23 15.32 -8.93
CA ALA A 110 -6.13 15.70 -10.34
C ALA A 110 -6.86 17.03 -10.60
N MET A 111 -8.09 17.18 -10.08
CA MET A 111 -8.87 18.41 -10.20
C MET A 111 -8.21 19.62 -9.52
N HIS A 112 -7.51 19.40 -8.40
CA HIS A 112 -6.80 20.48 -7.71
C HIS A 112 -5.50 20.90 -8.42
N TYR A 113 -4.91 20.05 -9.29
CA TYR A 113 -3.72 20.39 -10.07
C TYR A 113 -4.07 21.21 -11.33
N SER A 114 -5.28 21.04 -11.89
CA SER A 114 -5.77 21.81 -13.03
C SER A 114 -6.29 23.21 -12.69
N LEU A 115 -6.53 23.52 -11.41
CA LEU A 115 -6.96 24.85 -10.95
C LEU A 115 -5.78 25.77 -10.54
N ILE A 116 -4.56 25.25 -10.52
CA ILE A 116 -3.35 25.96 -10.07
C ILE A 116 -2.39 26.27 -11.24
N LEU A 117 -2.71 25.81 -12.45
CA LEU A 117 -2.04 26.19 -13.71
C LEU A 117 -2.98 27.06 -14.53
#